data_AF-A0A3A0CNV6-F1
#
_entry.id   AF-A0A3A0CNV6-F1
#
_cell.length_a   1.000
_cell.length_b   1.000
_cell.length_c   1.000
_cell.angle_alpha   90.00
_cell.angle_beta   90.00
_cell.angle_gamma   90.00
#
_symmetry.space_group_name_H-M   'P 1'
#
loop_
_entity.id
_entity.type
_entity.pdbx_description
1 polymer ?
#
loop_
_entity_poly.entity_id
_entity_poly.type
_entity_poly.pdbx_seq_one_letter_code
_entity_poly.pdbx_strand_id
1 'polypeptide(L)'
;MLEFLYQIDVAVFFFVNHNLQNSFFDWLMPIVTEQRNWFPVFAVVYVWLWWKGGKTGRTAALLIIPVVVLSDQLSSAALKPFFQRVRPCVALEG
;
A
#
# COMPACT_ATOMS: atom_id res chain seq x y z
N MET A 1 8.79 23.36 11.01
CA MET A 1 7.70 22.37 11.21
C MET A 1 7.81 21.23 10.20
N LEU A 2 7.88 21.51 8.89
CA LEU A 2 8.13 20.47 7.87
C LEU A 2 9.45 19.72 8.09
N GLU A 3 10.52 20.42 8.43
CA GLU A 3 11.82 19.80 8.76
C GLU A 3 11.73 18.84 9.96
N PHE A 4 10.98 19.23 11.00
CA PHE A 4 10.78 18.38 12.17
C PHE A 4 10.03 17.08 11.81
N LEU A 5 8.98 17.20 10.98
CA LEU A 5 8.26 16.03 10.48
C LEU A 5 9.15 15.14 9.59
N TYR A 6 10.01 15.75 8.77
CA TYR A 6 10.97 15.01 7.96
C TYR A 6 11.98 14.24 8.82
N GLN A 7 12.52 14.86 9.87
CA GLN A 7 13.42 14.19 10.80
C GLN A 7 12.75 13.01 11.52
N ILE A 8 11.47 13.14 11.88
CA ILE A 8 10.70 12.02 12.44
C ILE A 8 10.55 10.90 11.41
N ASP A 9 10.18 11.22 10.17
CA ASP A 9 10.02 10.24 9.08
C ASP A 9 11.32 9.45 8.84
N VAL A 10 12.47 10.15 8.80
CA VAL A 10 13.80 9.54 8.63
C VAL A 10 14.18 8.70 9.86
N ALA A 11 13.97 9.20 11.08
CA ALA A 11 14.30 8.47 12.30
C ALA A 11 13.49 7.17 12.44
N VAL A 12 12.19 7.22 12.12
CA VAL A 12 11.33 6.02 12.11
C VAL A 12 11.77 5.05 11.01
N PHE A 13 12.11 5.54 9.82
CA PHE A 13 12.62 4.71 8.74
C PHE A 13 13.87 3.93 9.15
N PHE A 14 14.88 4.59 9.72
CA PHE A 14 16.09 3.93 10.20
C PHE A 14 15.84 3.01 11.39
N PHE A 15 14.93 3.38 12.29
CA PHE A 15 14.57 2.51 13.40
C PHE A 15 14.04 1.16 12.90
N VAL A 16 13.12 1.18 11.94
CA VAL A 16 12.56 -0.05 11.36
C VAL A 16 13.60 -0.81 10.54
N ASN A 17 14.32 -0.14 9.63
CA ASN A 17 15.24 -0.83 8.71
C ASN A 17 16.50 -1.35 9.39
N HIS A 18 17.04 -0.66 10.41
CA HIS A 18 18.30 -1.07 11.02
C HIS A 18 18.11 -1.90 12.29
N ASN A 19 17.13 -1.56 13.14
CA ASN A 19 16.95 -2.23 14.43
C ASN A 19 15.92 -3.36 14.39
N LEU A 20 14.94 -3.32 13.48
CA LEU A 20 13.90 -4.35 13.38
C LEU A 20 14.11 -5.33 12.22
N GLN A 21 15.10 -5.10 11.35
CA GLN A 21 15.47 -6.08 10.33
C GLN A 21 15.90 -7.40 10.96
N ASN A 22 15.47 -8.50 10.34
CA ASN A 22 15.90 -9.84 10.69
C ASN A 22 15.55 -10.81 9.55
N SER A 23 16.20 -11.97 9.55
CA SER A 23 16.05 -12.97 8.47
C SER A 23 14.61 -13.47 8.30
N PHE A 24 13.77 -13.41 9.33
CA PHE A 24 12.36 -13.77 9.20
C PHE A 24 11.58 -12.73 8.39
N PHE A 25 11.76 -11.43 8.67
CA PHE A 25 11.11 -10.36 7.92
C PHE A 25 11.68 -10.19 6.52
N ASP A 26 12.97 -10.47 6.29
CA ASP A 26 13.57 -10.44 4.95
C ASP A 26 12.92 -11.46 4.01
N TRP A 27 12.48 -12.60 4.55
CA TRP A 27 11.74 -13.62 3.79
C TRP A 27 10.23 -13.30 3.69
N LEU A 28 9.61 -12.81 4.78
CA LEU A 28 8.16 -12.59 4.83
C LEU A 28 7.71 -11.33 4.08
N MET A 29 8.40 -10.21 4.24
CA MET A 29 7.96 -8.90 3.74
C MET A 29 7.84 -8.83 2.20
N PRO A 30 8.71 -9.47 1.40
CA PRO A 30 8.51 -9.55 -0.05
C PRO A 30 7.21 -10.28 -0.43
N ILE A 31 6.86 -11.36 0.28
CA ILE A 31 5.62 -12.11 0.04
C ILE A 31 4.40 -11.25 0.35
N VAL A 32 4.45 -10.48 1.45
CA VAL A 32 3.36 -9.59 1.86
C VAL A 32 3.22 -8.39 0.94
N THR A 33 4.32 -7.86 0.41
CA THR A 33 4.32 -6.63 -0.40
C THR A 33 3.98 -6.90 -1.88
N GLU A 34 4.30 -8.10 -2.38
CA GLU A 34 3.98 -8.49 -3.76
C GLU A 34 2.46 -8.54 -3.98
N GLN A 35 1.93 -7.57 -4.73
CA GLN A 35 0.51 -7.44 -5.02
C GLN A 35 -0.06 -8.72 -5.66
N ARG A 36 0.75 -9.45 -6.43
CA ARG A 36 0.28 -10.66 -7.10
C ARG A 36 -0.21 -11.73 -6.14
N ASN A 37 0.37 -11.79 -4.95
CA ASN A 37 0.02 -12.77 -3.92
C ASN A 37 -1.37 -12.52 -3.32
N TRP A 38 -1.87 -11.28 -3.40
CA TRP A 38 -3.17 -10.89 -2.82
C TRP A 38 -4.33 -10.96 -3.82
N PHE A 39 -4.08 -11.04 -5.13
CA PHE A 39 -5.17 -11.18 -6.11
C PHE A 39 -6.13 -12.35 -5.81
N PRO A 40 -5.67 -13.55 -5.43
CA PRO A 40 -6.58 -14.64 -5.08
C PRO A 40 -7.48 -14.30 -3.89
N VAL A 41 -6.93 -13.64 -2.87
CA VAL A 41 -7.66 -13.22 -1.67
C VAL A 41 -8.73 -12.19 -2.05
N PHE A 42 -8.36 -11.16 -2.82
CA PHE A 42 -9.30 -10.16 -3.29
C PHE A 42 -10.39 -10.73 -4.19
N ALA A 43 -10.05 -11.68 -5.06
CA ALA A 43 -11.02 -12.38 -5.91
C ALA A 43 -12.03 -13.17 -5.07
N VAL A 44 -11.57 -13.92 -4.06
CA VAL A 44 -12.45 -14.67 -3.16
C VAL A 44 -13.39 -13.74 -2.40
N VAL A 45 -12.89 -12.64 -1.83
CA VAL A 45 -13.71 -11.66 -1.12
C VAL A 45 -14.73 -11.01 -2.06
N TYR A 46 -14.31 -10.65 -3.27
CA TYR A 46 -15.18 -10.04 -4.27
C TYR A 46 -16.33 -10.98 -4.68
N VAL A 47 -16.01 -12.24 -5.00
CA VAL A 47 -16.98 -13.26 -5.35
C VAL A 47 -17.93 -13.55 -4.19
N TRP A 48 -17.41 -13.61 -2.96
CA TRP A 48 -18.22 -13.80 -1.76
C TRP A 48 -19.21 -12.64 -1.54
N LEU A 49 -18.77 -11.39 -1.69
CA LEU A 49 -19.64 -10.22 -1.63
C LEU A 49 -20.74 -10.25 -2.69
N TRP A 50 -20.40 -10.69 -3.91
CA TRP A 50 -21.34 -10.79 -5.02
C TRP A 50 -22.40 -11.88 -4.82
N TRP A 51 -21.99 -13.07 -4.37
CA TRP A 51 -22.85 -14.24 -4.23
C TRP A 51 -23.63 -14.29 -2.91
N LYS A 52 -22.95 -14.04 -1.79
CA LYS A 52 -23.53 -14.19 -0.43
C LYS A 52 -23.83 -12.88 0.27
N GLY A 53 -23.28 -11.75 -0.17
CA GLY A 53 -23.46 -10.46 0.49
C GLY A 53 -24.83 -9.79 0.30
N GLY A 54 -25.76 -10.43 -0.42
CA GLY A 54 -27.11 -9.87 -0.64
C GLY A 54 -27.09 -8.58 -1.48
N LYS A 55 -28.08 -7.69 -1.27
CA LYS A 55 -28.17 -6.42 -2.02
C LYS A 55 -26.99 -5.48 -1.71
N THR A 56 -26.63 -5.36 -0.43
CA THR A 56 -25.55 -4.49 0.06
C THR A 56 -24.17 -4.99 -0.40
N GLY A 57 -23.94 -6.30 -0.37
CA GLY A 57 -22.69 -6.89 -0.87
C GLY A 57 -22.51 -6.72 -2.37
N ARG A 58 -23.58 -6.86 -3.17
CA ARG A 58 -23.54 -6.59 -4.61
C ARG A 58 -23.26 -5.12 -4.91
N THR A 59 -23.89 -4.19 -4.19
CA THR A 59 -23.57 -2.76 -4.35
C THR A 59 -22.13 -2.45 -3.96
N ALA A 60 -21.61 -3.05 -2.88
CA ALA A 60 -20.22 -2.88 -2.48
C ALA A 60 -19.24 -3.45 -3.53
N ALA A 61 -19.52 -4.63 -4.07
CA ALA A 61 -18.74 -5.23 -5.15
C ALA A 61 -18.74 -4.38 -6.42
N LEU A 62 -19.88 -3.76 -6.78
CA LEU A 62 -19.92 -2.82 -7.91
C LEU A 62 -19.09 -1.56 -7.64
N LEU A 63 -19.19 -0.98 -6.44
CA LEU A 63 -18.53 0.29 -6.11
C LEU A 63 -17.03 0.14 -5.83
N ILE A 64 -16.56 -1.03 -5.39
CA ILE A 64 -15.13 -1.26 -5.16
C ILE A 64 -14.31 -1.07 -6.44
N ILE A 65 -14.82 -1.50 -7.60
CA ILE A 65 -14.10 -1.41 -8.88
C ILE A 65 -13.76 0.05 -9.22
N PRO A 66 -14.74 0.97 -9.38
CA PRO A 66 -14.43 2.35 -9.70
C PRO A 66 -13.64 3.03 -8.59
N VAL A 67 -13.87 2.70 -7.31
CA VAL A 67 -13.10 3.29 -6.21
C VAL A 67 -11.62 2.92 -6.30
N VAL A 68 -11.30 1.65 -6.54
CA VAL A 68 -9.89 1.20 -6.68
C VAL A 68 -9.24 1.86 -7.89
N VAL A 69 -9.91 1.86 -9.05
CA VAL A 69 -9.38 2.48 -10.27
C VAL A 69 -9.15 3.97 -10.08
N LEU A 70 -10.13 4.69 -9.53
CA LEU A 70 -10.01 6.13 -9.28
C LEU A 70 -8.92 6.43 -8.26
N SER A 71 -8.80 5.64 -7.20
CA SER A 71 -7.77 5.83 -6.17
C SER A 71 -6.36 5.61 -6.73
N ASP A 72 -6.17 4.55 -7.53
CA ASP A 72 -4.86 4.28 -8.15
C ASP A 72 -4.49 5.36 -9.17
N GLN A 73 -5.42 5.73 -10.05
CA GLN A 73 -5.18 6.78 -11.05
C GLN A 73 -4.95 8.15 -10.40
N LEU A 74 -5.73 8.52 -9.39
CA LEU A 74 -5.55 9.78 -8.67
C LEU A 74 -4.19 9.81 -7.97
N SER A 75 -3.81 8.72 -7.28
CA SER A 75 -2.52 8.63 -6.62
C SER A 75 -1.36 8.67 -7.62
N SER A 76 -1.42 7.83 -8.65
CA SER A 76 -0.32 7.61 -9.59
C SER A 76 -0.15 8.74 -10.61
N ALA A 77 -1.25 9.28 -11.14
CA ALA A 77 -1.20 10.29 -12.20
C ALA A 77 -1.25 11.74 -11.67
N ALA A 78 -1.89 11.99 -10.52
CA ALA A 78 -2.01 13.35 -9.99
C ALA A 78 -1.09 13.58 -8.79
N LEU A 79 -1.22 12.79 -7.72
CA LEU A 79 -0.52 13.08 -6.47
C LEU A 79 0.99 12.82 -6.55
N LYS A 80 1.42 11.67 -7.12
CA LYS A 80 2.84 11.35 -7.24
C LYS A 80 3.61 12.40 -8.05
N PRO A 81 3.15 12.85 -9.24
CA PRO A 81 3.84 13.90 -10.00
C PRO A 81 3.70 15.29 -9.40
N PHE A 82 2.65 15.57 -8.62
CA PHE A 82 2.48 16.86 -7.96
C PHE A 82 3.47 17.07 -6.82
N PHE A 83 3.67 16.06 -5.96
CA PHE A 83 4.55 16.17 -4.80
C PHE A 83 6.00 15.77 -5.08
N GLN A 84 6.26 14.93 -6.10
CA GLN A 84 7.60 14.49 -6.52
C GLN A 84 8.54 14.05 -5.37
N ARG A 85 7.98 13.47 -4.30
CA ARG A 85 8.77 13.03 -3.15
C ARG A 85 9.74 11.91 -3.56
N VAL A 86 11.02 12.11 -3.28
CA VAL A 86 12.07 11.11 -3.51
C VAL A 86 11.92 9.95 -2.52
N ARG A 87 12.15 8.72 -2.97
CA ARG A 87 12.08 7.52 -2.12
C ARG A 87 13.31 7.44 -1.21
N PRO A 88 13.17 6.95 0.04
CA PRO A 88 14.29 6.81 0.97
C PRO A 88 15.49 6.03 0.42
N CYS A 89 15.26 4.97 -0.36
CA CYS A 89 16.33 4.17 -0.98
C CYS A 89 17.17 4.91 -2.03
N VAL A 90 16.75 6.10 -2.46
CA VAL A 90 17.50 6.97 -3.38
C VAL A 90 18.04 8.21 -2.66
N ALA A 91 17.27 8.73 -1.69
CA ALA A 91 17.59 9.99 -1.01
C ALA A 91 18.46 9.84 0.24
N LEU A 92 18.43 8.70 0.91
CA LEU A 92 19.15 8.45 2.14
C LEU A 92 20.27 7.47 1.88
N GLU A 93 21.46 7.81 2.35
CA GLU A 93 22.57 6.88 2.48
C GLU A 93 22.43 6.18 3.84
N GLY A 94 22.45 4.85 3.84
CA GLY A 94 22.23 4.00 5.01
C GLY A 94 23.20 2.83 5.01
#